data_AF-A0A8K0HFA8-F1
#
_entry.id   AF-A0A8K0HFA8-F1
#
_cell.length_a   1.000
_cell.length_b   1.000
_cell.length_c   1.000
_cell.angle_alpha   90.00
_cell.angle_beta   90.00
_cell.angle_gamma   90.00
#
_symmetry.space_group_name_H-M   'P 1'
#
loop_
_entity.id
_entity.type
_entity.pdbx_description
1 polymer ?
#
loop_
_entity_poly.entity_id
_entity_poly.type
_entity_poly.pdbx_seq_one_letter_code
_entity_poly.pdbx_strand_id
1 'polypeptide(L)'
;MLARLNVENVRFIWLCRGPISDTTSETLGSRKRFIWEDCSLPYDSDVRMMVAKSAIVITVADDFFDIEGSLSDLQTLTHAIQRWDDKGLSAPAKTIFHALDNIVQNMANKYLRQQGSDIRNELRDLWYETFESWMTEAKWSRSESLPSIDEYLKVGMTSIATHTIVLPASCFLNSSLRPSNLRPSHYHETTKLLMIISRLLNDIIQSYQKDEDEGKLNSILLHMENNKDLDIGESIAYVRGIVEKKKEELVEHVLMDYSFASDDHHLQKLCTHLHLSCLKVFNMFFNSSNKYDTNTEMLDDIIKAIYSPLQLQSSNSNLTPPLSLPLESKSMKLLQSLKPNLEP
;
A
#
# COMPACT_ATOMS: atom_id res chain seq x y z
N MET A 1 19.23 6.92 12.17
CA MET A 1 17.86 7.45 12.36
C MET A 1 17.54 8.62 11.42
N LEU A 2 18.03 9.86 11.61
CA LEU A 2 17.65 11.04 10.79
C LEU A 2 18.03 10.97 9.28
N ALA A 3 19.13 10.30 8.95
CA ALA A 3 19.53 10.12 7.54
C ALA A 3 18.67 9.06 6.81
N ARG A 4 18.26 7.97 7.49
CA ARG A 4 17.31 6.97 6.97
C ARG A 4 15.91 7.56 6.82
N LEU A 5 15.48 8.36 7.80
CA LEU A 5 14.23 9.13 7.75
C LEU A 5 14.09 9.95 6.47
N ASN A 6 15.14 10.61 5.98
CA ASN A 6 15.07 11.39 4.73
C ASN A 6 14.94 10.54 3.46
N VAL A 7 15.58 9.36 3.40
CA VAL A 7 15.48 8.45 2.25
C VAL A 7 14.09 7.80 2.24
N GLU A 8 13.59 7.41 3.40
CA GLU A 8 12.24 6.84 3.55
C GLU A 8 11.15 7.87 3.30
N ASN A 9 11.31 9.11 3.79
CA ASN A 9 10.42 10.22 3.45
C ASN A 9 10.20 10.31 1.93
N VAL A 10 11.26 10.19 1.14
CA VAL A 10 11.18 10.32 -0.33
C VAL A 10 10.59 9.06 -0.99
N ARG A 11 10.93 7.86 -0.51
CA ARG A 11 10.35 6.59 -0.97
C ARG A 11 8.85 6.49 -0.70
N PHE A 12 8.41 7.02 0.45
CA PHE A 12 7.00 7.01 0.82
C PHE A 12 6.18 8.10 0.10
N ILE A 13 6.80 9.26 -0.21
CA ILE A 13 6.21 10.27 -1.10
C ILE A 13 6.00 9.71 -2.53
N TRP A 14 6.90 8.84 -3.01
CA TRP A 14 6.77 8.16 -4.31
C TRP A 14 5.52 7.27 -4.40
N LEU A 15 5.17 6.53 -3.32
CA LEU A 15 4.01 5.63 -3.29
C LEU A 15 2.70 6.31 -3.70
N CYS A 16 2.61 7.59 -3.40
CA CYS A 16 1.40 8.33 -3.62
C CYS A 16 1.23 8.64 -5.12
N ARG A 17 2.30 8.82 -5.91
CA ARG A 17 2.19 9.23 -7.33
C ARG A 17 1.95 8.04 -8.28
N GLY A 18 2.34 6.83 -7.86
CA GLY A 18 2.39 5.66 -8.74
C GLY A 18 3.45 5.81 -9.85
N PRO A 19 3.83 4.72 -10.53
CA PRO A 19 4.66 4.84 -11.72
C PRO A 19 3.89 5.59 -12.81
N ILE A 20 4.51 6.60 -13.42
CA ILE A 20 4.07 7.12 -14.72
C ILE A 20 4.33 5.99 -15.71
N SER A 21 3.30 5.23 -16.07
CA SER A 21 3.44 4.24 -17.13
C SER A 21 3.48 4.95 -18.47
N ASP A 22 4.66 5.12 -19.04
CA ASP A 22 4.83 5.20 -20.49
C ASP A 22 4.54 3.82 -21.08
N THR A 23 3.27 3.45 -21.16
CA THR A 23 2.83 2.28 -21.94
C THR A 23 2.16 2.75 -23.21
N THR A 24 2.98 3.13 -24.19
CA THR A 24 2.63 2.95 -25.60
C THR A 24 2.67 1.45 -25.90
N SER A 25 1.58 0.77 -25.65
CA SER A 25 1.31 -0.55 -26.21
C SER A 25 -0.09 -0.49 -26.82
N GLU A 26 -0.13 -0.02 -28.07
CA GLU A 26 -1.21 -0.34 -28.98
C GLU A 26 -1.21 -1.86 -29.15
N THR A 27 -2.12 -2.57 -28.48
CA THR A 27 -2.84 -3.77 -28.97
C THR A 27 -3.44 -4.60 -27.81
N LEU A 28 -4.57 -4.14 -27.25
CA LEU A 28 -5.73 -5.01 -26.94
C LEU A 28 -6.88 -4.19 -26.33
N GLY A 29 -8.00 -4.10 -27.05
CA GLY A 29 -9.36 -3.98 -26.51
C GLY A 29 -9.67 -2.81 -25.55
N SER A 30 -10.30 -1.77 -26.11
CA SER A 30 -10.75 -0.50 -25.51
C SER A 30 -11.80 -0.58 -24.38
N ARG A 31 -11.79 -1.60 -23.51
CA ARG A 31 -12.67 -1.70 -22.31
C ARG A 31 -11.95 -1.97 -20.98
N LYS A 32 -10.63 -2.22 -20.97
CA LYS A 32 -9.84 -2.41 -19.73
C LYS A 32 -9.13 -1.14 -19.22
N ARG A 33 -9.35 0.00 -19.87
CA ARG A 33 -8.62 1.26 -19.60
C ARG A 33 -9.12 2.05 -18.39
N PHE A 34 -10.26 1.68 -17.80
CA PHE A 34 -10.92 2.46 -16.73
C PHE A 34 -10.59 2.05 -15.29
N ILE A 35 -9.77 1.02 -15.06
CA ILE A 35 -9.53 0.49 -13.69
C ILE A 35 -8.19 0.95 -13.10
N TRP A 36 -7.30 1.56 -13.90
CA TRP A 36 -5.88 1.63 -13.53
C TRP A 36 -5.27 3.03 -13.38
N GLU A 37 -5.99 4.11 -13.69
CA GLU A 37 -5.45 5.49 -13.71
C GLU A 37 -5.82 6.37 -12.49
N ASP A 38 -6.62 5.88 -11.53
CA ASP A 38 -7.41 6.78 -10.65
C ASP A 38 -6.86 7.06 -9.24
N CYS A 39 -5.63 6.68 -8.88
CA CYS A 39 -5.02 7.13 -7.61
C CYS A 39 -4.12 8.37 -7.74
N SER A 40 -4.39 9.25 -8.70
CA SER A 40 -3.75 10.56 -8.75
C SER A 40 -4.37 11.52 -7.72
N LEU A 41 -4.35 11.15 -6.44
CA LEU A 41 -4.73 12.05 -5.35
C LEU A 41 -3.92 13.36 -5.44
N PRO A 42 -4.45 14.53 -5.09
CA PRO A 42 -3.64 15.75 -5.01
C PRO A 42 -2.42 15.57 -4.09
N TYR A 43 -1.29 16.24 -4.39
CA TYR A 43 -0.04 16.13 -3.62
C TYR A 43 -0.25 16.45 -2.12
N ASP A 44 -1.15 17.37 -1.82
CA ASP A 44 -1.52 17.85 -0.49
C ASP A 44 -2.71 17.09 0.12
N SER A 45 -3.13 15.97 -0.48
CA SER A 45 -4.22 15.15 0.04
C SER A 45 -3.88 14.57 1.42
N ASP A 46 -4.86 14.62 2.32
CA ASP A 46 -4.80 14.06 3.67
C ASP A 46 -4.39 12.60 3.69
N VAL A 47 -4.86 11.85 2.70
CA VAL A 47 -4.57 10.44 2.50
C VAL A 47 -3.08 10.23 2.26
N ARG A 48 -2.44 11.05 1.41
CA ARG A 48 -1.00 10.94 1.12
C ARG A 48 -0.16 11.28 2.34
N MET A 49 -0.48 12.40 2.99
CA MET A 49 0.23 12.87 4.18
C MET A 49 0.15 11.85 5.31
N MET A 50 -1.01 11.22 5.47
CA MET A 50 -1.25 10.18 6.45
C MET A 50 -0.47 8.91 6.16
N VAL A 51 -0.56 8.39 4.93
CA VAL A 51 0.18 7.19 4.51
C VAL A 51 1.67 7.40 4.73
N ALA A 52 2.22 8.53 4.31
CA ALA A 52 3.64 8.84 4.48
C ALA A 52 4.05 8.90 5.96
N LYS A 53 3.34 9.68 6.79
CA LYS A 53 3.66 9.81 8.22
C LYS A 53 3.55 8.49 8.97
N SER A 54 2.50 7.71 8.73
CA SER A 54 2.32 6.40 9.35
C SER A 54 3.44 5.46 8.95
N ALA A 55 3.77 5.40 7.66
CA ALA A 55 4.83 4.52 7.18
C ALA A 55 6.20 4.85 7.79
N ILE A 56 6.55 6.14 7.89
CA ILE A 56 7.79 6.58 8.54
C ILE A 56 7.87 6.11 10.00
N VAL A 57 6.78 6.29 10.77
CA VAL A 57 6.76 5.85 12.17
C VAL A 57 6.80 4.33 12.27
N ILE A 58 6.13 3.62 11.36
CA ILE A 58 6.18 2.16 11.27
C ILE A 58 7.61 1.70 11.07
N THR A 59 8.33 2.21 10.08
CA THR A 59 9.69 1.77 9.79
C THR A 59 10.66 2.07 10.92
N VAL A 60 10.57 3.26 11.50
CA VAL A 60 11.42 3.63 12.64
C VAL A 60 11.12 2.78 13.88
N ALA A 61 9.86 2.43 14.10
CA ALA A 61 9.49 1.54 15.19
C ALA A 61 9.95 0.11 14.91
N ASP A 62 9.77 -0.41 13.70
CA ASP A 62 10.22 -1.74 13.27
C ASP A 62 11.74 -1.90 13.47
N ASP A 63 12.55 -0.95 12.96
CA ASP A 63 14.01 -0.89 13.20
C ASP A 63 14.36 -0.90 14.71
N PHE A 64 13.55 -0.21 15.52
CA PHE A 64 13.74 -0.18 16.97
C PHE A 64 13.42 -1.53 17.62
N PHE A 65 12.42 -2.27 17.14
CA PHE A 65 12.07 -3.60 17.65
C PHE A 65 13.05 -4.69 17.20
N ASP A 66 13.59 -4.58 15.99
CA ASP A 66 14.46 -5.59 15.39
C ASP A 66 15.94 -5.44 15.78
N ILE A 67 16.47 -4.22 15.84
CA ILE A 67 17.92 -3.98 15.92
C ILE A 67 18.31 -3.26 17.22
N GLU A 68 17.68 -2.14 17.53
CA GLU A 68 18.21 -1.18 18.51
C GLU A 68 17.69 -1.41 19.94
N GLY A 69 16.45 -1.87 20.09
CA GLY A 69 15.74 -1.88 21.37
C GLY A 69 16.07 -3.09 22.24
N SER A 70 16.38 -2.84 23.52
CA SER A 70 16.44 -3.91 24.52
C SER A 70 15.03 -4.47 24.78
N LEU A 71 14.90 -5.76 25.13
CA LEU A 71 13.59 -6.35 25.43
C LEU A 71 12.80 -5.55 26.49
N SER A 72 13.49 -5.01 27.50
CA SER A 72 12.88 -4.14 28.51
C SER A 72 12.37 -2.82 27.93
N ASP A 73 13.11 -2.19 27.02
CA ASP A 73 12.67 -0.97 26.34
C ASP A 73 11.45 -1.24 25.46
N LEU A 74 11.48 -2.34 24.69
CA LEU A 74 10.35 -2.77 23.86
C LEU A 74 9.10 -2.99 24.71
N GLN A 75 9.23 -3.67 25.86
CA GLN A 75 8.11 -3.92 26.77
C GLN A 75 7.55 -2.63 27.33
N THR A 76 8.43 -1.73 27.75
CA THR A 76 8.03 -0.44 28.30
C THR A 76 7.32 0.40 27.24
N LEU A 77 7.78 0.38 25.99
CA LEU A 77 7.14 1.05 24.87
C LEU A 77 5.78 0.45 24.52
N THR A 78 5.66 -0.87 24.36
CA THR A 78 4.38 -1.53 24.10
C THR A 78 3.36 -1.25 25.21
N HIS A 79 3.77 -1.31 26.48
CA HIS A 79 2.89 -0.95 27.61
C HIS A 79 2.52 0.55 27.62
N ALA A 80 3.44 1.42 27.23
CA ALA A 80 3.16 2.85 27.09
C ALA A 80 2.13 3.14 26.00
N ILE A 81 2.19 2.42 24.88
CA ILE A 81 1.17 2.49 23.81
C ILE A 81 -0.17 1.94 24.30
N GLN A 82 -0.19 0.81 25.00
CA GLN A 82 -1.42 0.23 25.55
C GLN A 82 -2.18 1.20 26.46
N ARG A 83 -1.48 1.86 27.38
CA ARG A 83 -2.06 2.83 28.33
C ARG A 83 -2.17 4.25 27.74
N TRP A 84 -1.53 4.49 26.60
CA TRP A 84 -1.34 5.78 25.95
C TRP A 84 -0.71 6.87 26.86
N ASP A 85 0.42 6.56 27.52
CA ASP A 85 1.16 7.46 28.44
C ASP A 85 2.68 7.25 28.36
N ASP A 86 3.45 8.34 28.27
CA ASP A 86 4.89 8.34 27.98
C ASP A 86 5.80 8.08 29.20
N LYS A 87 5.21 7.82 30.38
CA LYS A 87 5.95 7.62 31.63
C LYS A 87 6.93 6.46 31.59
N GLY A 88 8.16 6.70 32.00
CA GLY A 88 9.19 5.66 32.12
C GLY A 88 9.81 5.23 30.78
N LEU A 89 9.50 5.90 29.66
CA LEU A 89 10.15 5.63 28.39
C LEU A 89 11.59 6.16 28.35
N SER A 90 12.48 5.37 27.75
CA SER A 90 13.81 5.83 27.34
C SER A 90 13.71 6.88 26.24
N ALA A 91 14.78 7.64 25.99
CA ALA A 91 14.74 8.74 25.02
C ALA A 91 14.31 8.30 23.60
N PRO A 92 14.83 7.20 23.02
CA PRO A 92 14.39 6.73 21.70
C PRO A 92 12.92 6.30 21.69
N ALA A 93 12.49 5.52 22.68
CA ALA A 93 11.12 5.06 22.81
C ALA A 93 10.14 6.24 23.00
N LYS A 94 10.56 7.28 23.72
CA LYS A 94 9.79 8.51 23.91
C LYS A 94 9.62 9.29 22.61
N THR A 95 10.65 9.36 21.77
CA THR A 95 10.55 9.97 20.44
C THR A 95 9.55 9.24 19.55
N ILE A 96 9.59 7.90 19.52
CA ILE A 96 8.63 7.08 18.77
C ILE A 96 7.20 7.33 19.29
N PHE A 97 7.02 7.27 20.61
CA PHE A 97 5.73 7.51 21.25
C PHE A 97 5.15 8.89 20.91
N HIS A 98 5.94 9.97 21.00
CA HIS A 98 5.47 11.32 20.69
C HIS A 98 5.16 11.51 19.21
N ALA A 99 5.96 10.91 18.31
CA ALA A 99 5.69 10.95 16.87
C ALA A 99 4.35 10.27 16.55
N LEU A 100 4.11 9.10 17.13
CA LEU A 100 2.87 8.36 17.01
C LEU A 100 1.67 9.11 17.61
N ASP A 101 1.80 9.61 18.83
CA ASP A 101 0.74 10.36 19.51
C ASP A 101 0.35 11.61 18.69
N ASN A 102 1.32 12.32 18.12
CA ASN A 102 1.06 13.43 17.23
C ASN A 102 0.31 13.00 15.95
N ILE A 103 0.65 11.86 15.34
CA ILE A 103 -0.08 11.33 14.18
C ILE A 103 -1.54 11.04 14.55
N VAL A 104 -1.77 10.29 15.63
CA VAL A 104 -3.11 9.92 16.09
C VAL A 104 -3.94 11.13 16.48
N GLN A 105 -3.37 12.09 17.22
CA GLN A 105 -4.07 13.31 17.60
C GLN A 105 -4.46 14.15 16.37
N ASN A 106 -3.51 14.40 15.46
CA ASN A 106 -3.79 15.19 14.26
C ASN A 106 -4.88 14.55 13.40
N MET A 107 -4.81 13.24 13.26
CA MET A 107 -5.76 12.46 12.47
C MET A 107 -7.15 12.46 13.07
N ALA A 108 -7.27 12.10 14.35
CA ALA A 108 -8.56 12.09 15.05
C ALA A 108 -9.20 13.48 15.06
N ASN A 109 -8.43 14.53 15.32
CA ASN A 109 -8.93 15.90 15.30
C ASN A 109 -9.38 16.33 13.90
N LYS A 110 -8.69 15.90 12.85
CA LYS A 110 -9.07 16.22 11.48
C LYS A 110 -10.33 15.49 11.06
N TYR A 111 -10.41 14.20 11.36
CA TYR A 111 -11.60 13.39 11.09
C TYR A 111 -12.82 13.92 11.87
N LEU A 112 -12.65 14.29 13.14
CA LEU A 112 -13.70 14.91 13.95
C LEU A 112 -14.24 16.21 13.33
N ARG A 113 -13.36 17.05 12.75
CA ARG A 113 -13.77 18.28 12.05
C ARG A 113 -14.51 18.01 10.76
N GLN A 114 -14.16 16.94 10.02
CA GLN A 114 -14.76 16.61 8.73
C GLN A 114 -16.07 15.82 8.86
N GLN A 115 -16.13 14.87 9.80
CA GLN A 115 -17.21 13.89 9.91
C GLN A 115 -18.00 13.97 11.23
N GLY A 116 -17.60 14.84 12.17
CA GLY A 116 -18.30 15.05 13.44
C GLY A 116 -18.19 13.91 14.46
N SER A 117 -17.41 12.86 14.18
CA SER A 117 -17.19 11.71 15.06
C SER A 117 -15.71 11.58 15.43
N ASP A 118 -15.44 11.09 16.65
CA ASP A 118 -14.07 10.87 17.14
C ASP A 118 -13.68 9.39 16.95
N ILE A 119 -12.58 9.15 16.24
CA ILE A 119 -12.01 7.83 15.96
C ILE A 119 -10.71 7.57 16.74
N ARG A 120 -10.38 8.44 17.71
CA ARG A 120 -9.10 8.38 18.43
C ARG A 120 -8.86 7.02 19.07
N ASN A 121 -9.86 6.42 19.71
CA ASN A 121 -9.69 5.15 20.39
C ASN A 121 -9.43 4.02 19.39
N GLU A 122 -10.20 3.98 18.30
CA GLU A 122 -9.99 3.04 17.21
C GLU A 122 -8.58 3.11 16.62
N LEU A 123 -8.05 4.33 16.45
CA LEU A 123 -6.67 4.52 15.99
C LEU A 123 -5.64 4.02 17.03
N ARG A 124 -5.87 4.29 18.31
CA ARG A 124 -4.99 3.82 19.39
C ARG A 124 -4.95 2.30 19.45
N ASP A 125 -6.11 1.65 19.33
CA ASP A 125 -6.24 0.20 19.33
C ASP A 125 -5.50 -0.43 18.14
N LEU A 126 -5.63 0.17 16.95
CA LEU A 126 -4.94 -0.25 15.73
C LEU A 126 -3.41 -0.20 15.86
N TRP A 127 -2.89 0.91 16.39
CA TRP A 127 -1.46 1.06 16.65
C TRP A 127 -0.99 0.12 17.76
N TYR A 128 -1.78 -0.06 18.82
CA TYR A 128 -1.44 -1.00 19.89
C TYR A 128 -1.32 -2.44 19.36
N GLU A 129 -2.25 -2.90 18.53
CA GLU A 129 -2.19 -4.25 17.93
C GLU A 129 -0.89 -4.44 17.12
N THR A 130 -0.47 -3.41 16.39
CA THR A 130 0.80 -3.43 15.63
C THR A 130 2.00 -3.57 16.57
N PHE A 131 2.10 -2.72 17.60
CA PHE A 131 3.22 -2.78 18.56
C PHE A 131 3.22 -4.07 19.40
N GLU A 132 2.05 -4.65 19.68
CA GLU A 132 1.93 -5.95 20.35
C GLU A 132 2.42 -7.09 19.44
N SER A 133 2.16 -7.02 18.14
CA SER A 133 2.67 -7.99 17.18
C SER A 133 4.20 -7.94 17.04
N TRP A 134 4.81 -6.74 16.97
CA TRP A 134 6.28 -6.59 16.98
C TRP A 134 6.91 -7.09 18.27
N MET A 135 6.29 -6.83 19.42
CA MET A 135 6.74 -7.40 20.69
C MET A 135 6.72 -8.93 20.66
N THR A 136 5.71 -9.53 20.03
CA THR A 136 5.59 -10.98 19.92
C THR A 136 6.70 -11.55 19.03
N GLU A 137 6.98 -10.94 17.89
CA GLU A 137 8.10 -11.32 17.03
C GLU A 137 9.45 -11.17 17.74
N ALA A 138 9.65 -10.06 18.46
CA ALA A 138 10.87 -9.80 19.23
C ALA A 138 11.04 -10.75 20.44
N LYS A 139 9.98 -11.42 20.89
CA LYS A 139 10.06 -12.51 21.87
C LYS A 139 10.42 -13.83 21.20
N TRP A 140 9.84 -14.13 20.02
CA TRP A 140 10.18 -15.32 19.26
C TRP A 140 11.64 -15.32 18.82
N SER A 141 12.18 -14.20 18.35
CA SER A 141 13.59 -14.08 17.96
C SER A 141 14.58 -14.32 19.11
N ARG A 142 14.12 -14.19 20.36
CA ARG A 142 14.91 -14.41 21.59
C ARG A 142 14.56 -15.72 22.31
N SER A 143 13.60 -16.47 21.80
CA SER A 143 13.10 -17.72 22.36
C SER A 143 13.72 -18.90 21.61
N GLU A 144 13.95 -20.01 22.32
CA GLU A 144 14.38 -21.26 21.69
C GLU A 144 13.23 -22.01 21.01
N SER A 145 11.98 -21.69 21.38
CA SER A 145 10.78 -22.31 20.80
C SER A 145 10.30 -21.54 19.57
N LEU A 146 10.15 -22.26 18.45
CA LEU A 146 9.54 -21.76 17.22
C LEU A 146 8.01 -21.78 17.32
N PRO A 147 7.31 -20.74 16.82
CA PRO A 147 5.86 -20.79 16.68
C PRO A 147 5.44 -21.75 15.56
N SER A 148 4.18 -22.20 15.59
CA SER A 148 3.60 -22.85 14.41
C SER A 148 3.45 -21.86 13.25
N ILE A 149 3.33 -22.36 12.02
CA ILE A 149 3.14 -21.50 10.84
C ILE A 149 1.86 -20.66 10.93
N ASP A 150 0.79 -21.21 11.50
CA ASP A 150 -0.49 -20.51 11.67
C ASP A 150 -0.39 -19.38 12.69
N GLU A 151 0.31 -19.62 13.82
CA GLU A 151 0.59 -18.59 14.82
C GLU A 151 1.49 -17.50 14.26
N TYR A 152 2.53 -17.88 13.53
CA TYR A 152 3.42 -16.94 12.85
C TYR A 152 2.66 -16.06 11.88
N LEU A 153 1.87 -16.63 10.97
CA LEU A 153 1.14 -15.85 9.97
C LEU A 153 0.09 -14.94 10.62
N LYS A 154 -0.57 -15.38 11.69
CA LYS A 154 -1.53 -14.53 12.42
C LYS A 154 -0.88 -13.27 12.98
N VAL A 155 0.31 -13.38 13.56
CA VAL A 155 1.07 -12.24 14.08
C VAL A 155 1.70 -11.44 12.93
N GLY A 156 2.28 -12.13 11.96
CA GLY A 156 2.96 -11.59 10.79
C GLY A 156 2.06 -10.72 9.90
N MET A 157 0.79 -11.07 9.80
CA MET A 157 -0.22 -10.26 9.12
C MET A 157 -0.40 -8.88 9.76
N THR A 158 -0.26 -8.78 11.08
CA THR A 158 -0.37 -7.52 11.81
C THR A 158 0.97 -6.77 11.82
N SER A 159 2.09 -7.48 12.02
CA SER A 159 3.43 -6.87 12.13
C SER A 159 3.89 -6.17 10.85
N ILE A 160 3.44 -6.64 9.68
CA ILE A 160 3.71 -5.94 8.41
C ILE A 160 3.04 -4.54 8.32
N ALA A 161 2.13 -4.22 9.26
CA ALA A 161 1.55 -2.91 9.50
C ALA A 161 0.80 -2.25 8.31
N THR A 162 0.49 -3.00 7.25
CA THR A 162 -0.23 -2.46 6.09
C THR A 162 -1.62 -1.95 6.45
N HIS A 163 -2.35 -2.68 7.30
CA HIS A 163 -3.66 -2.30 7.81
C HIS A 163 -3.63 -0.95 8.58
N THR A 164 -2.58 -0.73 9.39
CA THR A 164 -2.31 0.51 10.14
C THR A 164 -2.09 1.72 9.23
N ILE A 165 -1.70 1.50 7.98
CA ILE A 165 -1.57 2.52 6.94
C ILE A 165 -2.89 2.71 6.20
N VAL A 166 -3.45 1.63 5.64
CA VAL A 166 -4.56 1.74 4.67
C VAL A 166 -5.91 2.03 5.31
N LEU A 167 -6.19 1.51 6.51
CA LEU A 167 -7.50 1.67 7.14
C LEU A 167 -7.75 3.12 7.57
N PRO A 168 -6.81 3.78 8.30
CA PRO A 168 -6.98 5.18 8.63
C PRO A 168 -7.05 6.07 7.38
N ALA A 169 -6.25 5.77 6.36
CA ALA A 169 -6.25 6.49 5.08
C ALA A 169 -7.57 6.37 4.33
N SER A 170 -8.24 5.22 4.44
CA SER A 170 -9.56 5.01 3.86
C SER A 170 -10.64 5.88 4.50
N CYS A 171 -10.50 6.26 5.78
CA CYS A 171 -11.43 7.18 6.46
C CYS A 171 -11.45 8.60 5.83
N PHE A 172 -10.37 9.01 5.15
CA PHE A 172 -10.29 10.30 4.45
C PHE A 172 -10.70 10.22 2.98
N LEU A 173 -10.80 9.01 2.42
CA LEU A 173 -11.35 8.77 1.09
C LEU A 173 -12.87 8.59 1.11
N ASN A 174 -13.40 8.12 2.24
CA ASN A 174 -14.79 7.73 2.36
C ASN A 174 -15.39 8.16 3.71
N SER A 175 -16.42 9.01 3.67
CA SER A 175 -17.23 9.37 4.85
C SER A 175 -18.09 8.21 5.36
N SER A 176 -18.29 7.14 4.58
CA SER A 176 -19.09 5.96 4.94
C SER A 176 -18.28 4.80 5.56
N LEU A 177 -16.95 4.90 5.65
CA LEU A 177 -16.17 3.87 6.32
C LEU A 177 -16.48 3.92 7.82
N ARG A 178 -17.27 2.95 8.28
CA ARG A 178 -17.73 2.91 9.67
C ARG A 178 -16.50 2.79 10.57
N PRO A 179 -16.36 3.59 11.64
CA PRO A 179 -15.27 3.49 12.59
C PRO A 179 -15.05 2.07 13.13
N SER A 180 -16.09 1.23 13.16
CA SER A 180 -15.98 -0.19 13.50
C SER A 180 -15.00 -0.98 12.63
N ASN A 181 -14.76 -0.58 11.38
CA ASN A 181 -13.86 -1.26 10.46
C ASN A 181 -12.37 -1.00 10.79
N LEU A 182 -12.09 -0.01 11.63
CA LEU A 182 -10.77 0.24 12.20
C LEU A 182 -10.45 -0.69 13.38
N ARG A 183 -11.47 -1.36 13.93
CA ARG A 183 -11.30 -2.16 15.15
C ARG A 183 -10.58 -3.47 14.85
N PRO A 184 -9.60 -3.85 15.69
CA PRO A 184 -9.02 -5.18 15.66
C PRO A 184 -10.09 -6.26 15.60
N SER A 185 -9.78 -7.38 14.93
CA SER A 185 -10.67 -8.52 14.66
C SER A 185 -11.87 -8.30 13.73
N HIS A 186 -12.16 -7.06 13.29
CA HIS A 186 -13.30 -6.75 12.41
C HIS A 186 -12.86 -6.32 11.00
N TYR A 187 -11.66 -6.71 10.57
CA TYR A 187 -11.12 -6.35 9.27
C TYR A 187 -11.89 -7.00 8.12
N HIS A 188 -12.13 -6.21 7.07
CA HIS A 188 -12.69 -6.71 5.82
C HIS A 188 -11.73 -7.72 5.17
N GLU A 189 -12.27 -8.67 4.40
CA GLU A 189 -11.46 -9.70 3.74
C GLU A 189 -10.40 -9.09 2.81
N THR A 190 -10.72 -7.99 2.11
CA THR A 190 -9.75 -7.22 1.31
C THR A 190 -8.53 -6.76 2.12
N THR A 191 -8.73 -6.32 3.37
CA THR A 191 -7.64 -5.89 4.26
C THR A 191 -6.83 -7.08 4.73
N LYS A 192 -7.48 -8.18 5.13
CA LYS A 192 -6.79 -9.42 5.51
C LYS A 192 -5.94 -9.98 4.37
N LEU A 193 -6.47 -9.98 3.14
CA LEU A 193 -5.75 -10.41 1.95
C LEU A 193 -4.54 -9.51 1.67
N LEU A 194 -4.69 -8.18 1.79
CA LEU A 194 -3.54 -7.27 1.69
C LEU A 194 -2.46 -7.57 2.73
N MET A 195 -2.85 -7.77 4.00
CA MET A 195 -1.94 -8.08 5.11
C MET A 195 -1.15 -9.36 4.83
N ILE A 196 -1.83 -10.47 4.51
CA ILE A 196 -1.16 -11.76 4.29
C ILE A 196 -0.26 -11.73 3.05
N ILE A 197 -0.72 -11.15 1.93
CA ILE A 197 0.10 -11.06 0.71
C ILE A 197 1.37 -10.24 0.98
N SER A 198 1.24 -9.12 1.68
CA SER A 198 2.37 -8.24 1.98
C SER A 198 3.41 -8.93 2.88
N ARG A 199 2.95 -9.67 3.91
CA ARG A 199 3.82 -10.45 4.80
C ARG A 199 4.57 -11.54 4.03
N LEU A 200 3.88 -12.32 3.20
CA LEU A 200 4.51 -13.40 2.43
C LEU A 200 5.49 -12.88 1.38
N LEU A 201 5.19 -11.74 0.73
CA LEU A 201 6.14 -11.08 -0.17
C LEU A 201 7.42 -10.66 0.55
N ASN A 202 7.29 -10.07 1.75
CA ASN A 202 8.44 -9.69 2.57
C ASN A 202 9.26 -10.92 3.01
N ASP A 203 8.60 -12.00 3.44
CA ASP A 203 9.25 -13.28 3.82
C ASP A 203 10.07 -13.91 2.68
N ILE A 204 9.50 -13.95 1.47
CA ILE A 204 10.16 -14.52 0.28
C ILE A 204 11.49 -13.79 0.03
N ILE A 205 11.47 -12.46 0.14
CA ILE A 205 12.64 -11.64 -0.16
C ILE A 205 13.70 -11.73 0.94
N GLN A 206 13.31 -11.69 2.21
CA GLN A 206 14.23 -11.95 3.32
C GLN A 206 14.92 -13.31 3.19
N SER A 207 14.21 -14.32 2.67
CA SER A 207 14.77 -15.66 2.47
C SER A 207 15.89 -15.73 1.43
N TYR A 208 15.96 -14.76 0.49
CA TYR A 208 17.07 -14.65 -0.46
C TYR A 208 18.30 -13.95 0.13
N GLN A 209 18.14 -13.17 1.21
CA GLN A 209 19.19 -12.33 1.81
C GLN A 209 19.97 -13.00 2.94
N LYS A 210 19.96 -14.35 2.97
CA LYS A 210 20.48 -15.21 4.05
C LYS A 210 21.88 -14.89 4.59
N ASP A 211 22.69 -14.12 3.88
CA ASP A 211 24.11 -13.87 4.22
C ASP A 211 24.34 -12.60 5.07
N GLU A 212 23.35 -11.71 5.27
CA GLU A 212 23.51 -10.49 6.10
C GLU A 212 22.81 -10.57 7.47
N ASP A 213 21.69 -11.31 7.59
CA ASP A 213 20.91 -11.46 8.83
C ASP A 213 20.72 -12.95 9.16
N GLU A 214 21.68 -13.55 9.89
CA GLU A 214 21.54 -14.92 10.39
C GLU A 214 20.29 -15.03 11.30
N GLY A 215 19.21 -15.66 10.79
CA GLY A 215 18.18 -16.26 11.64
C GLY A 215 16.90 -15.46 11.91
N LYS A 216 16.56 -14.43 11.11
CA LYS A 216 15.23 -13.81 11.24
C LYS A 216 14.13 -14.81 10.87
N LEU A 217 13.25 -15.10 11.82
CA LEU A 217 12.14 -16.03 11.65
C LEU A 217 11.22 -15.57 10.52
N ASN A 218 10.94 -16.45 9.56
CA ASN A 218 10.02 -16.18 8.46
C ASN A 218 9.24 -17.44 8.03
N SER A 219 8.19 -17.27 7.23
CA SER A 219 7.35 -18.39 6.80
C SER A 219 8.07 -19.46 5.97
N ILE A 220 9.12 -19.11 5.23
CA ILE A 220 9.91 -20.06 4.43
C ILE A 220 10.69 -20.97 5.36
N LEU A 221 11.39 -20.40 6.36
CA LEU A 221 12.15 -21.17 7.34
C LEU A 221 11.24 -22.09 8.18
N LEU A 222 10.07 -21.59 8.59
CA LEU A 222 9.07 -22.41 9.30
C LEU A 222 8.53 -23.53 8.42
N HIS A 223 8.29 -23.26 7.14
CA HIS A 223 7.86 -24.28 6.19
C HIS A 223 8.94 -25.36 5.99
N MET A 224 10.21 -24.98 5.91
CA MET A 224 11.34 -25.93 5.82
C MET A 224 11.48 -26.78 7.08
N GLU A 225 11.35 -26.20 8.28
CA GLU A 225 11.46 -26.99 9.52
C GLU A 225 10.36 -28.05 9.63
N ASN A 226 9.15 -27.73 9.15
CA ASN A 226 8.02 -28.66 9.08
C ASN A 226 8.16 -29.70 7.96
N ASN A 227 9.03 -29.47 6.97
CA ASN A 227 9.22 -30.31 5.79
C ASN A 227 10.72 -30.51 5.51
N LYS A 228 11.38 -31.34 6.32
CA LYS A 228 12.85 -31.49 6.38
C LYS A 228 13.51 -31.97 5.08
N ASP A 229 12.72 -32.49 4.15
CA ASP A 229 13.18 -32.98 2.85
C ASP A 229 13.23 -31.88 1.77
N LEU A 230 12.63 -30.71 2.02
CA LEU A 230 12.56 -29.62 1.04
C LEU A 230 13.75 -28.68 1.12
N ASP A 231 14.22 -28.25 -0.05
CA ASP A 231 15.16 -27.15 -0.12
C ASP A 231 14.47 -25.78 0.02
N ILE A 232 15.28 -24.72 0.15
CA ILE A 232 14.78 -23.35 0.29
C ILE A 232 14.04 -22.87 -0.96
N GLY A 233 14.48 -23.27 -2.16
CA GLY A 233 13.86 -22.91 -3.42
C GLY A 233 12.47 -23.53 -3.57
N GLU A 234 12.31 -24.79 -3.16
CA GLU A 234 11.02 -25.47 -3.12
C GLU A 234 10.05 -24.80 -2.14
N SER A 235 10.52 -24.43 -0.95
CA SER A 235 9.71 -23.70 0.03
C SER A 235 9.33 -22.29 -0.45
N ILE A 236 10.24 -21.57 -1.11
CA ILE A 236 9.94 -20.28 -1.74
C ILE A 236 8.90 -20.45 -2.86
N ALA A 237 9.02 -21.48 -3.69
CA ALA A 237 8.06 -21.74 -4.78
C ALA A 237 6.66 -22.04 -4.21
N TYR A 238 6.58 -22.80 -3.12
CA TYR A 238 5.34 -23.07 -2.41
C TYR A 238 4.67 -21.78 -1.88
N VAL A 239 5.43 -20.96 -1.13
CA VAL A 239 4.90 -19.70 -0.59
C VAL A 239 4.51 -18.72 -1.70
N ARG A 240 5.26 -18.68 -2.80
CA ARG A 240 4.91 -17.88 -3.99
C ARG A 240 3.59 -18.34 -4.62
N GLY A 241 3.34 -19.65 -4.66
CA GLY A 241 2.05 -20.20 -5.09
C GLY A 241 0.88 -19.74 -4.22
N ILE A 242 1.09 -19.65 -2.89
CA ILE A 242 0.09 -19.09 -1.97
C ILE A 242 -0.15 -17.61 -2.29
N VAL A 243 0.91 -16.82 -2.49
CA VAL A 243 0.81 -15.39 -2.82
C VAL A 243 -0.03 -15.17 -4.08
N GLU A 244 0.23 -15.91 -5.15
CA GLU A 244 -0.53 -15.75 -6.40
C GLU A 244 -2.01 -16.11 -6.23
N LYS A 245 -2.33 -17.21 -5.52
CA LYS A 245 -3.70 -17.56 -5.19
C LYS A 245 -4.40 -16.48 -4.36
N LYS A 246 -3.72 -15.90 -3.36
CA LYS A 246 -4.28 -14.81 -2.54
C LYS A 246 -4.48 -13.52 -3.33
N LYS A 247 -3.63 -13.23 -4.31
CA LYS A 247 -3.82 -12.10 -5.24
C LYS A 247 -5.06 -12.31 -6.12
N GLU A 248 -5.29 -13.53 -6.60
CA GLU A 248 -6.52 -13.87 -7.34
C GLU A 248 -7.76 -13.66 -6.47
N GLU A 249 -7.78 -14.19 -5.23
CA GLU A 249 -8.86 -13.99 -4.26
C GLU A 249 -9.12 -12.48 -4.01
N LEU A 250 -8.05 -11.68 -3.86
CA LEU A 250 -8.17 -10.23 -3.68
C LEU A 250 -8.82 -9.56 -4.89
N VAL A 251 -8.40 -9.90 -6.11
CA VAL A 251 -8.97 -9.36 -7.34
C VAL A 251 -10.44 -9.76 -7.48
N GLU A 252 -10.81 -10.99 -7.13
CA GLU A 252 -12.20 -11.43 -7.12
C GLU A 252 -13.05 -10.60 -6.15
N HIS A 253 -12.58 -10.40 -4.91
CA HIS A 253 -13.27 -9.54 -3.93
C HIS A 253 -13.43 -8.11 -4.46
N VAL A 254 -12.38 -7.56 -5.06
CA VAL A 254 -12.43 -6.24 -5.68
C VAL A 254 -13.50 -6.22 -6.79
N LEU A 255 -13.51 -7.18 -7.71
CA LEU A 255 -14.43 -7.23 -8.85
C LEU A 255 -15.89 -7.52 -8.45
N MET A 256 -16.11 -8.31 -7.40
CA MET A 256 -17.44 -8.53 -6.85
C MET A 256 -18.00 -7.23 -6.26
N ASP A 257 -17.17 -6.45 -5.55
CA ASP A 257 -17.56 -5.12 -5.07
C ASP A 257 -17.93 -4.17 -6.23
N TYR A 258 -17.35 -4.34 -7.43
CA TYR A 258 -17.70 -3.57 -8.63
C TYR A 258 -19.01 -4.00 -9.29
N SER A 259 -19.36 -5.29 -9.23
CA SER A 259 -20.43 -5.86 -10.06
C SER A 259 -21.83 -5.69 -9.48
N PHE A 260 -21.94 -5.38 -8.18
CA PHE A 260 -23.21 -5.20 -7.46
C PHE A 260 -23.51 -3.74 -7.05
N ALA A 261 -22.73 -2.77 -7.54
CA ALA A 261 -22.75 -1.39 -7.07
C ALA A 261 -23.79 -0.49 -7.78
N SER A 262 -24.71 0.10 -6.99
CA SER A 262 -25.53 1.28 -7.36
C SER A 262 -24.78 2.61 -7.10
N ASP A 263 -25.36 3.75 -7.51
CA ASP A 263 -24.71 5.08 -7.57
C ASP A 263 -24.07 5.61 -6.25
N ASP A 264 -24.36 5.02 -5.08
CA ASP A 264 -23.77 5.39 -3.77
C ASP A 264 -22.33 4.83 -3.55
N HIS A 265 -21.82 4.01 -4.49
CA HIS A 265 -20.62 3.18 -4.31
C HIS A 265 -19.31 3.69 -4.95
N HIS A 266 -19.27 4.92 -5.49
CA HIS A 266 -18.00 5.52 -5.94
C HIS A 266 -16.94 5.57 -4.81
N LEU A 267 -17.38 5.60 -3.55
CA LEU A 267 -16.51 5.76 -2.39
C LEU A 267 -15.92 4.42 -1.89
N GLN A 268 -16.63 3.30 -2.03
CA GLN A 268 -16.09 1.96 -1.72
C GLN A 268 -15.03 1.55 -2.77
N LYS A 269 -15.23 1.97 -4.02
CA LYS A 269 -14.24 1.86 -5.10
C LYS A 269 -12.89 2.50 -4.73
N LEU A 270 -12.89 3.66 -4.07
CA LEU A 270 -11.66 4.37 -3.67
C LEU A 270 -10.90 3.64 -2.54
N CYS A 271 -11.62 3.07 -1.57
CA CYS A 271 -11.00 2.30 -0.49
C CYS A 271 -10.32 1.03 -1.02
N THR A 272 -11.00 0.32 -1.92
CA THR A 272 -10.45 -0.86 -2.59
C THR A 272 -9.28 -0.49 -3.49
N HIS A 273 -9.33 0.66 -4.16
CA HIS A 273 -8.20 1.17 -4.93
C HIS A 273 -7.00 1.47 -4.02
N LEU A 274 -7.18 2.03 -2.82
CA LEU A 274 -6.08 2.26 -1.89
C LEU A 274 -5.39 0.95 -1.47
N HIS A 275 -6.15 -0.11 -1.22
CA HIS A 275 -5.60 -1.44 -0.91
C HIS A 275 -4.78 -1.99 -2.08
N LEU A 276 -5.30 -1.89 -3.31
CA LEU A 276 -4.56 -2.30 -4.51
C LEU A 276 -3.30 -1.47 -4.75
N SER A 277 -3.36 -0.16 -4.51
CA SER A 277 -2.21 0.74 -4.57
C SER A 277 -1.15 0.30 -3.56
N CYS A 278 -1.54 0.04 -2.30
CA CYS A 278 -0.63 -0.48 -1.28
C CYS A 278 -0.01 -1.82 -1.70
N LEU A 279 -0.80 -2.74 -2.27
CA LEU A 279 -0.26 -4.01 -2.75
C LEU A 279 0.74 -3.83 -3.90
N LYS A 280 0.49 -2.92 -4.85
CA LYS A 280 1.43 -2.61 -5.94
C LYS A 280 2.77 -2.12 -5.39
N VAL A 281 2.74 -1.32 -4.34
CA VAL A 281 3.93 -0.85 -3.65
C VAL A 281 4.73 -2.00 -3.06
N PHE A 282 4.08 -2.90 -2.31
CA PHE A 282 4.75 -4.07 -1.75
C PHE A 282 5.30 -5.00 -2.83
N ASN A 283 4.58 -5.19 -3.94
CA ASN A 283 5.14 -5.91 -5.09
C ASN A 283 6.37 -5.18 -5.64
N MET A 284 6.34 -3.86 -5.81
CA MET A 284 7.53 -3.15 -6.29
C MET A 284 8.73 -3.33 -5.34
N PHE A 285 8.50 -3.24 -4.03
CA PHE A 285 9.54 -3.41 -3.03
C PHE A 285 10.11 -4.82 -2.97
N PHE A 286 9.28 -5.84 -3.23
CA PHE A 286 9.59 -7.23 -2.89
C PHE A 286 9.37 -8.25 -4.03
N ASN A 287 9.23 -7.83 -5.29
CA ASN A 287 8.98 -8.78 -6.40
C ASN A 287 10.26 -9.50 -6.89
N SER A 288 11.41 -8.82 -6.88
CA SER A 288 12.66 -9.34 -7.47
C SER A 288 13.90 -9.16 -6.60
N SER A 289 13.95 -8.11 -5.78
CA SER A 289 15.03 -7.80 -4.84
C SER A 289 14.41 -7.07 -3.64
N ASN A 290 15.11 -6.98 -2.51
CA ASN A 290 14.70 -6.13 -1.39
C ASN A 290 14.99 -4.67 -1.69
N LYS A 291 14.18 -4.04 -2.55
CA LYS A 291 14.38 -2.63 -2.90
C LYS A 291 14.14 -1.69 -1.72
N TYR A 292 13.41 -2.18 -0.72
CA TYR A 292 13.06 -1.44 0.47
C TYR A 292 14.30 -1.13 1.31
N ASP A 293 15.21 -2.07 1.51
CA ASP A 293 16.40 -1.83 2.34
C ASP A 293 17.59 -1.25 1.55
N THR A 294 17.51 -1.17 0.21
CA THR A 294 18.62 -0.71 -0.65
C THR A 294 18.59 0.78 -0.99
N ASN A 295 19.54 1.56 -0.46
CA ASN A 295 19.55 3.04 -0.59
C ASN A 295 19.48 3.60 -2.02
N THR A 296 19.82 2.81 -3.05
CA THR A 296 19.99 3.29 -4.43
C THR A 296 18.94 2.78 -5.42
N GLU A 297 18.35 1.60 -5.20
CA GLU A 297 17.56 0.92 -6.25
C GLU A 297 16.25 1.63 -6.61
N MET A 298 15.75 2.50 -5.73
CA MET A 298 14.53 3.29 -5.96
C MET A 298 14.80 4.75 -6.33
N LEU A 299 16.05 5.22 -6.28
CA LEU A 299 16.36 6.64 -6.50
C LEU A 299 15.98 7.10 -7.90
N ASP A 300 16.23 6.28 -8.92
CA ASP A 300 15.88 6.62 -10.30
C ASP A 300 14.36 6.71 -10.50
N ASP A 301 13.61 5.78 -9.91
CA ASP A 301 12.14 5.78 -9.96
C ASP A 301 11.56 6.99 -9.21
N ILE A 302 12.17 7.34 -8.07
CA ILE A 302 11.89 8.56 -7.29
C ILE A 302 12.12 9.82 -8.11
N ILE A 303 13.30 9.93 -8.73
CA ILE A 303 13.69 11.09 -9.53
C ILE A 303 12.71 11.26 -10.69
N LYS A 304 12.43 10.18 -11.42
CA LYS A 304 11.48 10.19 -12.55
C LYS A 304 10.07 10.59 -12.12
N ALA A 305 9.59 10.11 -10.98
CA ALA A 305 8.21 10.37 -10.58
C ALA A 305 8.02 11.71 -9.88
N ILE A 306 8.98 12.22 -9.10
CA ILE A 306 8.80 13.44 -8.30
C ILE A 306 9.41 14.65 -8.99
N TYR A 307 10.64 14.51 -9.50
CA TYR A 307 11.47 15.65 -9.88
C TYR A 307 11.56 15.86 -11.40
N SER A 308 11.49 14.81 -12.20
CA SER A 308 11.54 14.91 -13.66
C SER A 308 10.23 15.46 -14.22
N PRO A 309 10.24 16.61 -14.91
CA PRO A 309 9.09 17.08 -15.65
C PRO A 309 8.74 16.07 -16.74
N LEU A 310 7.44 15.81 -16.93
CA LEU A 310 6.96 15.03 -18.07
C LEU A 310 7.39 15.76 -19.35
N GLN A 311 8.31 15.17 -20.10
CA GLN A 311 8.61 15.64 -21.44
C GLN A 311 7.42 15.26 -22.32
N LEU A 312 6.48 16.20 -22.51
CA LEU A 312 5.54 16.07 -23.61
C LEU A 312 6.38 16.03 -24.88
N GLN A 313 6.47 14.86 -25.51
CA GLN A 313 6.83 14.84 -26.91
C GLN A 313 5.76 15.68 -27.61
N SER A 314 6.14 16.90 -28.00
CA SER A 314 5.42 17.59 -29.06
C SER A 314 5.49 16.64 -30.23
N SER A 315 4.41 15.92 -30.49
CA SER A 315 4.23 15.24 -31.76
C SER A 315 4.35 16.34 -32.81
N ASN A 316 5.53 16.48 -33.39
CA ASN A 316 5.68 17.11 -34.69
C ASN A 316 4.91 16.19 -35.62
N SER A 317 3.60 16.46 -35.74
CA SER A 317 2.80 15.95 -36.81
C SER A 317 3.32 16.59 -38.10
N ASN A 318 4.41 16.04 -38.63
CA ASN A 318 4.59 15.95 -40.07
C ASN A 318 3.55 14.91 -40.56
N LEU A 319 2.27 15.22 -40.37
CA LEU A 319 1.21 14.64 -41.16
C LEU A 319 1.38 15.29 -42.52
N THR A 320 1.96 14.55 -43.46
CA THR A 320 1.79 14.82 -44.88
C THR A 320 0.32 15.19 -45.15
N PRO A 321 0.04 16.29 -45.87
CA PRO A 321 -1.34 16.62 -46.21
C PRO A 321 -1.97 15.41 -46.91
N PRO A 322 -3.25 15.08 -46.64
CA PRO A 322 -3.90 14.00 -47.36
C PRO A 322 -3.85 14.34 -48.86
N LEU A 323 -3.35 13.38 -49.65
CA LEU A 323 -3.43 13.40 -51.11
C LEU A 323 -4.86 13.75 -51.52
N SER A 324 -5.00 14.86 -52.23
CA SER A 324 -6.27 15.28 -52.84
C SER A 324 -6.73 14.21 -53.83
N LEU A 325 -7.76 13.43 -53.46
CA LEU A 325 -8.50 12.60 -54.40
C LEU A 325 -9.29 13.52 -55.34
N PRO A 326 -9.30 13.26 -56.67
CA PRO A 326 -10.04 14.08 -57.61
C PRO A 326 -11.55 14.01 -57.32
N LEU A 327 -12.20 15.18 -57.24
CA LEU A 327 -13.65 15.30 -57.28
C LEU A 327 -14.17 14.77 -58.62
N GLU A 328 -14.71 13.55 -58.64
CA GLU A 328 -15.64 13.17 -59.70
C GLU A 328 -17.06 13.61 -59.34
N SER A 329 -17.53 14.54 -60.15
CA SER A 329 -18.88 15.08 -60.21
C SER A 329 -19.92 13.99 -60.46
N LYS A 330 -20.82 13.71 -59.50
CA LYS A 330 -22.21 13.26 -59.73
C LYS A 330 -22.95 12.99 -58.41
N SER A 331 -23.15 14.01 -57.56
CA SER A 331 -24.11 13.88 -56.44
C SER A 331 -24.78 15.18 -56.01
N MET A 332 -24.21 16.35 -56.31
CA MET A 332 -24.84 17.66 -56.04
C MET A 332 -25.71 18.17 -57.21
N LYS A 333 -26.64 17.34 -57.68
CA LYS A 333 -27.80 17.80 -58.48
C LYS A 333 -29.15 17.31 -57.94
N LEU A 334 -29.17 16.50 -56.87
CA LEU A 334 -30.42 15.98 -56.30
C LEU A 334 -30.90 16.71 -55.03
N LEU A 335 -30.08 17.60 -54.43
CA LEU A 335 -30.42 18.28 -53.16
C LEU A 335 -30.87 19.75 -53.34
N GLN A 336 -30.98 20.24 -54.58
CA GLN A 336 -31.49 21.59 -54.88
C GLN A 336 -32.97 21.63 -55.30
N SER A 337 -33.67 20.48 -55.39
CA SER A 337 -35.07 20.43 -55.84
C SER A 337 -36.11 20.27 -54.73
N LEU A 338 -35.76 20.40 -53.44
CA LEU A 338 -36.72 20.28 -52.34
C LEU A 338 -36.53 21.40 -51.29
N LYS A 339 -37.08 22.57 -51.58
CA LYS A 339 -37.53 23.55 -50.59
C LYS A 339 -38.99 23.90 -50.89
N PRO A 340 -39.91 23.84 -49.92
CA PRO A 340 -41.03 24.76 -49.85
C PRO A 340 -40.70 25.90 -48.90
N ASN A 341 -40.95 27.11 -49.40
CA ASN A 341 -40.90 28.39 -48.67
C ASN A 341 -41.92 28.42 -47.54
N LEU A 342 -41.59 29.15 -46.46
CA LEU A 342 -42.40 30.24 -45.90
C LEU A 342 -41.67 30.82 -44.66
N GLU A 343 -41.12 32.04 -44.82
CA GLU A 343 -40.98 33.03 -43.75
C GLU A 343 -42.11 34.07 -43.93
N PRO A 344 -42.36 34.98 -42.97
CA PRO A 344 -41.97 34.98 -41.55
C PRO A 344 -43.16 34.75 -40.61
#